data_AF-A0A0Q5P8Z9-F1
#
_entry.id   AF-A0A0Q5P8Z9-F1
#
_cell.length_a   1.000
_cell.length_b   1.000
_cell.length_c   1.000
_cell.angle_alpha   90.00
_cell.angle_beta   90.00
_cell.angle_gamma   90.00
#
_symmetry.space_group_name_H-M   'P 1'
#
loop_
_entity.id
_entity.type
_entity.pdbx_description
1 polymer ?
#
loop_
_entity_poly.entity_id
_entity_poly.type
_entity_poly.pdbx_seq_one_letter_code
_entity_poly.pdbx_strand_id
1 'polypeptide(L)'
;MTDQSNDTHSSLEDARTAAAQKLHDARDKAAEALATSRETTKQAVHRAASEIETNPLAILAGGLAVGALVGALIPRSAKEKELLAPVGKRLSDTARQAFAAAKEAGRSELDQAGLTPGAAKDRGKDLLDGVKKALVSAGSAAAQSAKKSDTAPSAPETV
;
A
#
# COMPACT_ATOMS: atom_id res chain seq x y z
N MET A 1 12.82 -36.93 32.59
CA MET A 1 11.68 -36.35 31.85
C MET A 1 11.99 -34.88 31.62
N THR A 2 12.96 -34.56 30.75
CA THR A 2 13.48 -33.17 30.64
C THR A 2 14.19 -32.91 29.29
N ASP A 3 13.63 -33.40 28.18
CA ASP A 3 14.27 -33.29 26.85
C ASP A 3 13.47 -32.42 25.86
N GLN A 4 12.41 -31.75 26.31
CA GLN A 4 11.52 -30.98 25.41
C GLN A 4 11.79 -29.46 25.44
N SER A 5 12.69 -29.01 26.31
CA SER A 5 12.93 -27.57 26.54
C SER A 5 14.06 -26.99 25.67
N ASN A 6 14.87 -27.82 25.00
CA ASN A 6 16.07 -27.37 24.28
C ASN A 6 15.81 -27.07 22.79
N ASP A 7 14.92 -27.82 22.12
CA ASP A 7 14.60 -27.63 20.69
C ASP A 7 13.77 -26.37 20.37
N THR A 8 13.04 -25.86 21.36
CA THR A 8 12.21 -24.65 21.17
C THR A 8 13.07 -23.37 21.17
N HIS A 9 14.23 -23.40 21.84
CA HIS A 9 15.12 -22.25 21.90
C HIS A 9 15.88 -22.05 20.58
N SER A 10 16.45 -23.12 20.01
CA SER A 10 17.25 -23.01 18.78
C SER A 10 16.41 -22.54 17.57
N SER A 11 15.21 -23.09 17.41
CA SER A 11 14.33 -22.77 16.26
C SER A 11 13.85 -21.32 16.25
N LEU A 12 13.67 -20.70 17.43
CA LEU A 12 13.29 -19.29 17.55
C LEU A 12 14.46 -18.35 17.21
N GLU A 13 15.68 -18.73 17.59
CA GLU A 13 16.90 -17.98 17.31
C GLU A 13 17.24 -18.04 15.81
N ASP A 14 17.07 -19.19 15.17
CA ASP A 14 17.23 -19.35 13.72
C ASP A 14 16.21 -18.52 12.94
N ALA A 15 14.93 -18.54 13.35
CA ALA A 15 13.88 -17.75 12.72
C ALA A 15 14.12 -16.23 12.86
N ARG A 16 14.59 -15.78 14.02
CA ARG A 16 14.95 -14.37 14.26
C ARG A 16 16.15 -13.96 13.43
N THR A 17 17.16 -14.81 13.33
CA THR A 17 18.38 -14.54 12.56
C THR A 17 18.06 -14.44 11.07
N ALA A 18 17.25 -15.37 10.54
CA ALA A 18 16.80 -15.32 9.15
C ALA A 18 15.92 -14.09 8.86
N ALA A 19 15.06 -13.69 9.79
CA ALA A 19 14.25 -12.48 9.66
C ALA A 19 15.10 -11.21 9.72
N ALA A 20 16.10 -11.16 10.61
CA ALA A 20 17.02 -10.05 10.75
C ALA A 20 17.89 -9.87 9.50
N GLN A 21 18.38 -10.96 8.91
CA GLN A 21 19.14 -10.93 7.66
C GLN A 21 18.31 -10.40 6.51
N LYS A 22 17.10 -10.94 6.29
CA LYS A 22 16.22 -10.44 5.22
C LYS A 22 15.81 -8.99 5.41
N LEU A 23 15.63 -8.55 6.67
CA LEU A 23 15.34 -7.16 6.99
C LEU A 23 16.56 -6.26 6.74
N HIS A 24 17.77 -6.74 7.02
CA HIS A 24 19.02 -6.03 6.74
C HIS A 24 19.18 -5.85 5.22
N ASP A 25 19.07 -6.92 4.43
CA ASP A 25 19.13 -6.87 2.97
C ASP A 25 18.07 -5.93 2.36
N ALA A 26 16.85 -5.96 2.90
CA ALA A 26 15.78 -5.07 2.49
C ALA A 26 16.08 -3.61 2.85
N ARG A 27 16.69 -3.36 4.02
CA ARG A 27 17.10 -2.01 4.46
C ARG A 27 18.25 -1.48 3.62
N ASP A 28 19.24 -2.30 3.27
CA ASP A 28 20.36 -1.87 2.44
C ASP A 28 19.87 -1.52 1.03
N LYS A 29 19.03 -2.37 0.43
CA LYS A 29 18.39 -2.07 -0.87
C LYS A 29 17.51 -0.82 -0.80
N ALA A 30 16.76 -0.65 0.29
CA ALA A 30 15.96 0.55 0.49
C ALA A 30 16.84 1.79 0.68
N ALA A 31 17.94 1.71 1.42
CA ALA A 31 18.87 2.81 1.65
C ALA A 31 19.58 3.24 0.35
N GLU A 32 19.98 2.27 -0.48
CA GLU A 32 20.55 2.53 -1.81
C GLU A 32 19.53 3.19 -2.74
N ALA A 33 18.33 2.63 -2.83
CA ALA A 33 17.23 3.21 -3.61
C ALA A 33 16.84 4.61 -3.12
N LEU A 34 16.83 4.83 -1.79
CA LEU A 34 16.57 6.13 -1.18
C LEU A 34 17.69 7.12 -1.44
N ALA A 35 18.96 6.70 -1.44
CA ALA A 35 20.09 7.57 -1.74
C ALA A 35 20.02 8.08 -3.19
N THR A 36 19.73 7.20 -4.15
CA THR A 36 19.51 7.57 -5.56
C THR A 36 18.26 8.43 -5.73
N SER A 37 17.18 8.11 -5.01
CA SER A 37 15.91 8.84 -5.10
C SER A 37 15.95 10.18 -4.39
N ARG A 38 16.86 10.43 -3.44
CA ARG A 38 16.86 11.64 -2.59
C ARG A 38 17.04 12.91 -3.42
N GLU A 39 17.86 12.84 -4.46
CA GLU A 39 18.13 13.98 -5.35
C GLU A 39 16.90 14.32 -6.19
N THR A 40 16.25 13.32 -6.78
CA THR A 40 14.99 13.46 -7.52
C THR A 40 13.83 13.87 -6.62
N THR A 41 13.80 13.33 -5.40
CA THR A 41 12.76 13.62 -4.39
C THR A 41 12.84 15.06 -3.92
N LYS A 42 14.02 15.65 -3.73
CA LYS A 42 14.14 17.07 -3.37
C LYS A 42 13.51 17.98 -4.42
N GLN A 43 13.75 17.70 -5.70
CA GLN A 43 13.15 18.48 -6.79
C GLN A 43 11.65 18.25 -6.92
N ALA A 44 11.20 17.01 -6.71
CA ALA A 44 9.78 16.67 -6.70
C ALA A 44 9.04 17.28 -5.50
N VAL A 45 9.67 17.32 -4.32
CA VAL A 45 9.11 17.96 -3.11
C VAL A 45 9.02 19.46 -3.28
N HIS A 46 10.03 20.12 -3.88
CA HIS A 46 9.93 21.55 -4.16
C HIS A 46 8.82 21.88 -5.15
N ARG A 47 8.63 21.06 -6.20
CA ARG A 47 7.51 21.23 -7.13
C ARG A 47 6.16 20.88 -6.49
N ALA A 48 6.10 19.79 -5.74
CA ALA A 48 4.91 19.38 -5.02
C ALA A 48 4.50 20.44 -4.00
N ALA A 49 5.42 21.09 -3.30
CA ALA A 49 5.09 22.18 -2.38
C ALA A 49 4.31 23.31 -3.07
N SER A 50 4.70 23.69 -4.28
CA SER A 50 3.97 24.67 -5.10
C SER A 50 2.66 24.13 -5.71
N GLU A 51 2.57 22.82 -5.98
CA GLU A 51 1.37 22.19 -6.55
C GLU A 51 0.33 21.74 -5.50
N ILE A 52 0.75 21.53 -4.26
CA ILE A 52 -0.07 21.17 -3.10
C ILE A 52 -1.12 22.26 -2.84
N GLU A 53 -0.73 23.53 -3.01
CA GLU A 53 -1.64 24.67 -2.89
C GLU A 53 -2.69 24.71 -4.00
N THR A 54 -2.40 24.12 -5.17
CA THR A 54 -3.30 24.12 -6.34
C THR A 54 -4.17 22.87 -6.43
N ASN A 55 -3.78 21.76 -5.81
CA ASN A 55 -4.54 20.51 -5.84
C ASN A 55 -4.48 19.70 -4.53
N PRO A 56 -5.34 20.01 -3.54
CA PRO A 56 -5.39 19.27 -2.28
C PRO A 56 -5.77 17.78 -2.45
N LEU A 57 -6.43 17.40 -3.56
CA LEU A 57 -6.74 16.01 -3.85
C LEU A 57 -5.49 15.20 -4.23
N ALA A 58 -4.46 15.85 -4.78
CA ALA A 58 -3.20 15.19 -5.14
C ALA A 58 -2.48 14.65 -3.90
N ILE A 59 -2.52 15.37 -2.76
CA ILE A 59 -1.95 14.89 -1.50
C ILE A 59 -2.70 13.66 -1.00
N LEU A 60 -4.03 13.69 -1.02
CA LEU A 60 -4.86 12.57 -0.57
C LEU A 60 -4.60 11.34 -1.44
N ALA A 61 -4.60 11.50 -2.76
CA ALA A 61 -4.31 10.42 -3.70
C ALA A 61 -2.88 9.88 -3.54
N GLY A 62 -1.89 10.77 -3.38
CA GLY A 62 -0.49 10.41 -3.16
C GLY A 62 -0.29 9.65 -1.85
N GLY A 63 -0.89 10.13 -0.75
CA GLY A 63 -0.85 9.46 0.54
C GLY A 63 -1.52 8.08 0.52
N LEU A 64 -2.66 7.94 -0.16
CA LEU A 64 -3.31 6.65 -0.36
C LEU A 64 -2.48 5.70 -1.22
N ALA A 65 -1.89 6.18 -2.31
CA ALA A 65 -1.05 5.36 -3.18
C ALA A 65 0.18 4.85 -2.44
N VAL A 66 0.90 5.71 -1.72
CA VAL A 66 2.05 5.33 -0.90
C VAL A 66 1.63 4.36 0.21
N GLY A 67 0.54 4.66 0.92
CA GLY A 67 0.01 3.79 1.97
C GLY A 67 -0.41 2.41 1.45
N ALA A 68 -1.02 2.34 0.27
CA ALA A 68 -1.39 1.09 -0.38
C ALA A 68 -0.17 0.28 -0.83
N LEU A 69 0.86 0.94 -1.40
CA LEU A 69 2.10 0.28 -1.78
C LEU A 69 2.81 -0.31 -0.55
N VAL A 70 2.95 0.47 0.53
CA VAL A 70 3.54 0.00 1.78
C VAL A 70 2.71 -1.15 2.37
N GLY A 71 1.39 -1.00 2.42
CA GLY A 71 0.48 -2.04 2.93
C GLY A 71 0.46 -3.32 2.09
N ALA A 72 0.66 -3.23 0.77
CA ALA A 72 0.74 -4.37 -0.13
C ALA A 72 2.11 -5.05 -0.09
N LEU A 73 3.19 -4.30 0.16
CA LEU A 73 4.55 -4.82 0.24
C LEU A 73 4.86 -5.46 1.59
N ILE A 74 4.13 -5.11 2.65
CA ILE A 74 4.18 -5.83 3.93
C ILE A 74 3.44 -7.17 3.74
N PRO A 75 4.15 -8.32 3.72
CA PRO A 75 3.51 -9.61 3.51
C PRO A 75 2.50 -9.86 4.63
N ARG A 76 1.24 -10.09 4.26
CA ARG A 76 0.18 -10.37 5.22
C ARG A 76 0.55 -11.63 6.00
N SER A 77 0.92 -11.45 7.25
CA SER A 77 1.57 -12.48 8.03
C SER A 77 0.60 -13.58 8.43
N ALA A 78 0.46 -14.59 7.57
CA ALA A 78 -0.25 -15.83 7.86
C ALA A 78 0.50 -16.68 8.90
N LYS A 79 1.84 -16.54 8.97
CA LYS A 79 2.72 -17.22 9.93
C LYS A 79 2.72 -16.57 11.34
N GLU A 80 2.53 -15.24 11.46
CA GLU A 80 2.30 -14.59 12.77
C GLU A 80 0.92 -14.89 13.37
N LYS A 81 -0.07 -15.23 12.54
CA LYS A 81 -1.44 -15.53 13.01
C LYS A 81 -1.51 -16.80 13.86
N GLU A 82 -0.58 -17.72 13.63
CA GLU A 82 -0.49 -19.02 14.31
C GLU A 82 0.45 -18.97 15.54
N LEU A 83 1.54 -18.18 15.50
CA LEU A 83 2.56 -18.13 16.55
C LEU A 83 2.53 -16.85 17.42
N LEU A 84 1.91 -15.77 16.96
CA LEU A 84 1.91 -14.44 17.61
C LEU A 84 0.49 -13.90 17.84
N ALA A 85 -0.52 -14.76 17.98
CA ALA A 85 -1.91 -14.38 18.23
C ALA A 85 -2.12 -13.19 19.20
N PRO A 86 -1.45 -13.10 20.37
CA PRO A 86 -1.59 -11.93 21.26
C PRO A 86 -0.90 -10.64 20.73
N VAL A 87 0.24 -10.75 20.04
CA VAL A 87 0.98 -9.60 19.50
C VAL A 87 0.30 -9.07 18.23
N GLY A 88 -0.14 -9.96 17.34
CA GLY A 88 -0.93 -9.60 16.17
C GLY A 88 -2.27 -8.95 16.55
N LYS A 89 -2.88 -9.39 17.65
CA LYS A 89 -4.08 -8.76 18.21
C LYS A 89 -3.79 -7.34 18.72
N ARG A 90 -2.72 -7.15 19.51
CA ARG A 90 -2.29 -5.81 19.95
C ARG A 90 -1.98 -4.88 18.78
N LEU A 91 -1.25 -5.34 17.78
CA LEU A 91 -0.94 -4.54 16.59
C LEU A 91 -2.20 -4.16 15.81
N SER A 92 -3.12 -5.11 15.63
CA SER A 92 -4.40 -4.86 14.98
C SER A 92 -5.28 -3.89 15.77
N ASP A 93 -5.30 -4.02 17.09
CA ASP A 93 -6.05 -3.12 17.96
C ASP A 93 -5.44 -1.72 17.95
N THR A 94 -4.10 -1.58 17.98
CA THR A 94 -3.41 -0.30 17.81
C THR A 94 -3.71 0.32 16.45
N ALA A 95 -3.65 -0.45 15.36
CA ALA A 95 -3.98 0.05 14.02
C ALA A 95 -5.44 0.51 13.93
N ARG A 96 -6.37 -0.23 14.53
CA ARG A 96 -7.79 0.14 14.62
C ARG A 96 -8.01 1.40 15.45
N GLN A 97 -7.34 1.54 16.58
CA GLN A 97 -7.41 2.73 17.43
C GLN A 97 -6.85 3.95 16.72
N ALA A 98 -5.68 3.84 16.07
CA ALA A 98 -5.10 4.90 15.28
C ALA A 98 -6.02 5.32 14.13
N PHE A 99 -6.61 4.35 13.41
CA PHE A 99 -7.56 4.62 12.36
C PHE A 99 -8.84 5.29 12.88
N ALA A 100 -9.37 4.84 14.01
CA ALA A 100 -10.53 5.45 14.65
C ALA A 100 -10.24 6.90 15.06
N ALA A 101 -9.08 7.16 15.68
CA ALA A 101 -8.65 8.51 16.05
C ALA A 101 -8.47 9.41 14.83
N ALA A 102 -7.82 8.93 13.77
CA ALA A 102 -7.65 9.68 12.52
C ALA A 102 -9.00 10.00 11.86
N LYS A 103 -9.92 9.03 11.85
CA LYS A 103 -11.27 9.22 11.33
C LYS A 103 -12.06 10.25 12.14
N GLU A 104 -11.93 10.22 13.47
CA GLU A 104 -12.63 11.15 14.35
C GLU A 104 -12.09 12.57 14.18
N ALA A 105 -10.76 12.74 14.18
CA ALA A 105 -10.11 14.02 13.89
C ALA A 105 -10.53 14.55 12.51
N GLY A 106 -10.48 13.72 11.47
CA GLY A 106 -10.89 14.11 10.12
C GLY A 106 -12.38 14.48 10.02
N ARG A 107 -13.24 13.83 10.80
CA ARG A 107 -14.66 14.21 10.89
C ARG A 107 -14.84 15.54 11.58
N SER A 108 -14.19 15.75 12.72
CA SER A 108 -14.22 17.03 13.43
C SER A 108 -13.77 18.20 12.54
N GLU A 109 -12.71 18.02 11.74
CA GLU A 109 -12.25 19.03 10.78
C GLU A 109 -13.26 19.26 9.64
N LEU A 110 -13.90 18.20 9.12
CA LEU A 110 -14.95 18.31 8.10
C LEU A 110 -16.20 19.02 8.63
N ASP A 111 -16.64 18.71 9.85
CA ASP A 111 -17.77 19.36 10.51
C ASP A 111 -17.47 20.85 10.75
N GLN A 112 -16.25 21.20 11.18
CA GLN A 112 -15.80 22.59 11.30
C GLN A 112 -15.75 23.32 9.95
N ALA A 113 -15.40 22.61 8.87
CA ALA A 113 -15.41 23.14 7.51
C ALA A 113 -16.82 23.20 6.87
N GLY A 114 -17.87 22.80 7.60
CA GLY A 114 -19.26 22.80 7.11
C GLY A 114 -19.56 21.73 6.05
N LEU A 115 -18.66 20.75 5.89
CA LEU A 115 -18.83 19.64 4.97
C LEU A 115 -19.72 18.57 5.60
N THR A 116 -21.01 18.58 5.26
CA THR A 116 -21.95 17.59 5.79
C THR A 116 -21.57 16.17 5.35
N PRO A 117 -21.70 15.16 6.24
CA PRO A 117 -21.38 13.76 5.93
C PRO A 117 -22.14 13.18 4.73
N GLY A 118 -23.33 13.69 4.44
CA GLY A 118 -24.13 13.30 3.28
C GLY A 118 -23.50 13.73 1.96
N ALA A 119 -23.24 15.03 1.80
CA ALA A 119 -22.66 15.58 0.57
C ALA A 119 -21.26 15.00 0.27
N ALA A 120 -20.43 14.78 1.30
CA ALA A 120 -19.13 14.15 1.15
C ALA A 120 -19.25 12.69 0.69
N LYS A 121 -20.25 11.95 1.17
CA LYS A 121 -20.48 10.54 0.82
C LYS A 121 -21.00 10.40 -0.62
N ASP A 122 -21.87 11.29 -1.06
CA ASP A 122 -22.38 11.28 -2.43
C ASP A 122 -21.29 11.69 -3.44
N ARG A 123 -20.54 12.75 -3.17
CA ARG A 123 -19.36 13.13 -3.97
C ARG A 123 -18.31 12.00 -4.01
N GLY A 124 -18.06 11.34 -2.88
CA GLY A 124 -17.15 10.21 -2.80
C GLY A 124 -17.63 9.01 -3.62
N LYS A 125 -18.94 8.73 -3.64
CA LYS A 125 -19.54 7.70 -4.49
C LYS A 125 -19.42 8.02 -5.97
N ASP A 126 -19.73 9.24 -6.38
CA ASP A 126 -19.65 9.66 -7.78
C ASP A 126 -18.21 9.56 -8.31
N LEU A 127 -17.23 9.98 -7.50
CA LEU A 127 -15.82 9.83 -7.81
C LEU A 127 -15.42 8.36 -7.90
N LEU A 128 -15.84 7.54 -6.94
CA LEU A 128 -15.53 6.11 -6.92
C LEU A 128 -16.15 5.38 -8.13
N ASP A 129 -17.39 5.71 -8.48
CA ASP A 129 -18.08 5.11 -9.62
C ASP A 129 -17.50 5.62 -10.94
N GLY A 130 -17.04 6.87 -11.01
CA GLY A 130 -16.23 7.39 -12.12
C GLY A 130 -14.93 6.61 -12.29
N VAL A 131 -14.19 6.39 -11.19
CA VAL A 131 -12.97 5.57 -11.19
C VAL A 131 -13.27 4.13 -11.62
N LYS A 132 -14.30 3.48 -11.07
CA LYS A 132 -14.69 2.11 -11.47
C LYS A 132 -15.05 2.04 -12.95
N LYS A 133 -15.83 2.99 -13.48
CA LYS A 133 -16.20 3.02 -14.90
C LYS A 133 -14.96 3.23 -15.78
N ALA A 134 -14.05 4.12 -15.40
CA ALA A 134 -12.80 4.32 -16.10
C ALA A 134 -11.93 3.05 -16.09
N LEU A 135 -11.81 2.38 -14.94
CA LEU A 135 -11.07 1.13 -14.78
C LEU A 135 -11.67 -0.02 -15.60
N VAL A 136 -13.01 -0.15 -15.61
CA VAL A 136 -13.70 -1.18 -16.41
C VAL A 136 -13.59 -0.87 -17.91
N SER A 137 -13.69 0.39 -18.32
CA SER A 137 -13.53 0.79 -19.72
C SER A 137 -12.09 0.57 -20.21
N ALA A 138 -11.10 1.05 -19.45
CA ALA A 138 -9.69 0.86 -19.75
C ALA A 138 -9.29 -0.63 -19.69
N GLY A 139 -9.78 -1.36 -18.69
CA GLY A 139 -9.57 -2.79 -18.52
C GLY A 139 -10.20 -3.63 -19.64
N SER A 140 -11.39 -3.27 -20.11
CA SER A 140 -12.03 -3.94 -21.25
C SER A 140 -11.32 -3.64 -22.56
N ALA A 141 -10.85 -2.40 -22.77
CA ALA A 141 -10.05 -2.05 -23.93
C ALA A 141 -8.68 -2.75 -23.92
N ALA A 142 -8.00 -2.78 -22.78
CA ALA A 142 -6.74 -3.48 -22.61
C ALA A 142 -6.90 -5.01 -22.76
N ALA A 143 -7.94 -5.60 -22.18
CA ALA A 143 -8.25 -7.03 -22.31
C ALA A 143 -8.64 -7.41 -23.74
N GLN A 144 -9.37 -6.57 -24.47
CA GLN A 144 -9.67 -6.79 -25.89
C GLN A 144 -8.44 -6.64 -26.78
N SER A 145 -7.55 -5.69 -26.49
CA SER A 145 -6.27 -5.55 -27.18
C SER A 145 -5.34 -6.73 -26.89
N ALA A 146 -5.29 -7.22 -25.65
CA ALA A 146 -4.55 -8.42 -25.27
C ALA A 146 -5.12 -9.68 -25.94
N LYS A 147 -6.45 -9.81 -26.03
CA LYS A 147 -7.10 -10.95 -26.70
C LYS A 147 -6.94 -10.90 -28.22
N LYS A 148 -6.85 -9.72 -28.84
CA LYS A 148 -6.55 -9.56 -30.26
C LYS A 148 -5.06 -9.79 -30.58
N SER A 149 -4.15 -9.48 -29.66
CA SER A 149 -2.71 -9.74 -29.84
C SER A 149 -2.33 -11.22 -29.66
N ASP A 150 -3.15 -12.01 -28.96
CA ASP A 150 -3.05 -13.47 -28.92
C ASP A 150 -3.65 -14.17 -30.17
N THR A 151 -4.43 -13.44 -30.99
CA THR A 151 -5.05 -13.93 -32.24
C THR A 151 -4.43 -13.27 -33.48
N ALA A 152 -3.17 -12.85 -33.42
CA ALA A 152 -2.41 -12.49 -34.62
C ALA A 152 -1.85 -13.79 -35.24
N PRO A 153 -2.40 -14.30 -36.35
CA PRO A 153 -1.78 -15.41 -37.05
C PRO A 153 -0.42 -14.98 -37.57
N SER A 154 0.58 -15.80 -37.24
CA SER A 154 1.78 -16.00 -38.03
C SER A 154 1.40 -16.04 -39.50
N ALA A 155 1.89 -15.10 -40.29
CA ALA A 155 1.75 -15.07 -41.74
C ALA A 155 3.10 -14.68 -42.34
N PRO A 156 3.44 -15.18 -43.53
CA PRO A 156 4.60 -16.04 -43.75
C PRO A 156 5.78 -15.30 -44.39
N GLU A 157 6.93 -15.98 -44.42
CA GLU A 157 7.98 -15.76 -45.42
C GLU A 157 7.39 -15.56 -46.82
N THR A 158 7.77 -14.48 -47.48
CA THR A 158 7.84 -14.43 -48.95
C THR A 158 9.10 -13.68 -49.35
N VAL A 159 10.09 -14.48 -49.76
CA VAL A 159 11.10 -14.34 -50.83
C VAL A 159 11.51 -12.93 -51.25
#